data_AF-A0A7J3WMK1-F1
#
_entry.id   AF-A0A7J3WMK1-F1
#
_cell.length_a   1.000
_cell.length_b   1.000
_cell.length_c   1.000
_cell.angle_alpha   90.00
_cell.angle_beta   90.00
_cell.angle_gamma   90.00
#
_symmetry.space_group_name_H-M   'P 1'
#
loop_
_entity.id
_entity.type
_entity.pdbx_description
1 polymer ?
#
loop_
_entity_poly.entity_id
_entity_poly.type
_entity_poly.pdbx_seq_one_letter_code
_entity_poly.pdbx_strand_id
1 'polypeptide(L)'
;MNDAVFYLLGALLFLIAGVYLGVRLGMAREHRKWTKELPAIRKDAAARSRAVIGGQVGEQLAPYFPDFGHNPNEVRFIGKPIDFIVFEGMDGDGIKEIVFVEVKSGNARLSTRERDVRDTIKEKRVRWEEYRIR
;
A
#
# COMPACT_ATOMS: atom_id res chain seq x y z
N MET A 1 -8.55 2.34 -72.00
CA MET A 1 -8.58 1.45 -70.82
C MET A 1 -7.40 1.68 -69.87
N ASN A 2 -6.26 2.18 -70.35
CA ASN A 2 -5.06 2.37 -69.53
C ASN A 2 -5.16 3.54 -68.55
N ASP A 3 -5.72 4.69 -68.94
CA ASP A 3 -5.71 5.90 -68.10
C ASP A 3 -6.54 5.74 -66.82
N ALA A 4 -7.73 5.13 -66.91
CA ALA A 4 -8.58 4.85 -65.75
C ALA A 4 -7.90 3.94 -64.72
N VAL A 5 -7.14 2.94 -65.20
CA VAL A 5 -6.36 2.04 -64.34
C VAL A 5 -5.22 2.80 -63.65
N PHE A 6 -4.53 3.69 -64.36
CA PHE A 6 -3.49 4.55 -63.76
C PHE A 6 -4.05 5.47 -62.68
N TYR A 7 -5.22 6.10 -62.90
CA TYR A 7 -5.85 6.94 -61.89
C TYR A 7 -6.29 6.15 -60.65
N LEU A 8 -6.83 4.94 -60.83
CA LEU A 8 -7.22 4.06 -59.72
C LEU A 8 -6.01 3.61 -58.88
N LEU A 9 -4.89 3.25 -59.53
CA LEU A 9 -3.66 2.88 -58.84
C LEU A 9 -3.04 4.08 -58.09
N GLY A 10 -3.08 5.27 -58.68
CA GLY A 10 -2.64 6.50 -58.04
C GLY A 10 -3.48 6.85 -56.81
N ALA A 11 -4.81 6.73 -56.91
CA ALA A 11 -5.72 6.95 -55.78
C ALA A 11 -5.50 5.95 -54.64
N LEU A 12 -5.27 4.67 -54.97
CA LEU A 12 -4.97 3.63 -53.99
C LEU A 12 -3.64 3.88 -53.28
N LEU A 13 -2.59 4.24 -54.02
CA LEU A 13 -1.28 4.62 -53.45
C LEU A 13 -1.40 5.83 -52.52
N PHE A 14 -2.17 6.84 -52.91
CA PHE A 14 -2.42 8.03 -52.10
C PHE A 14 -3.17 7.67 -50.81
N LEU A 15 -4.20 6.81 -50.88
CA LEU A 15 -4.92 6.32 -49.70
C LEU A 15 -4.00 5.57 -48.73
N ILE A 16 -3.17 4.65 -49.25
CA ILE A 16 -2.22 3.88 -48.45
C ILE A 16 -1.20 4.80 -47.79
N ALA A 17 -0.65 5.76 -48.53
CA ALA A 17 0.28 6.76 -47.99
C ALA A 17 -0.38 7.61 -46.89
N GLY A 18 -1.64 8.03 -47.09
CA GLY A 18 -2.41 8.78 -46.10
C GLY A 18 -2.65 7.99 -44.81
N VAL A 19 -3.07 6.73 -44.90
CA VAL A 19 -3.26 5.84 -43.74
C VAL A 19 -1.92 5.60 -43.03
N TYR A 20 -0.86 5.28 -43.78
CA TYR A 20 0.47 5.07 -43.22
C TYR A 20 0.97 6.32 -42.47
N LEU A 21 0.84 7.50 -43.07
CA LEU A 21 1.23 8.75 -42.44
C LEU A 21 0.38 9.04 -41.19
N GLY A 22 -0.94 8.79 -41.25
CA GLY A 22 -1.86 8.93 -40.12
C GLY A 22 -1.46 8.08 -38.93
N VAL A 23 -1.17 6.79 -39.15
CA VAL A 23 -0.74 5.85 -38.09
C VAL A 23 0.60 6.25 -37.50
N ARG A 24 1.59 6.62 -38.34
CA ARG A 24 2.91 7.07 -37.87
C ARG A 24 2.83 8.35 -37.04
N LEU A 25 2.00 9.32 -37.46
CA LEU A 25 1.76 10.54 -36.70
C LEU A 25 1.00 10.28 -35.39
N GLY A 26 0.03 9.37 -35.41
CA GLY A 26 -0.70 8.92 -34.22
C GLY A 26 0.24 8.34 -33.16
N MET A 27 1.04 7.34 -33.54
CA MET A 27 2.04 6.72 -32.66
C MET A 27 3.05 7.73 -32.12
N ALA A 28 3.53 8.66 -32.96
CA ALA A 28 4.48 9.67 -32.52
C ALA A 28 3.87 10.70 -31.55
N ARG A 29 2.57 11.00 -31.65
CA ARG A 29 1.85 11.86 -30.70
C ARG A 29 1.65 11.13 -29.37
N GLU A 30 1.19 9.90 -29.43
CA GLU A 30 0.99 9.06 -28.27
C GLU A 30 2.31 8.84 -27.52
N HIS A 31 3.38 8.46 -28.21
CA HIS A 31 4.71 8.31 -27.61
C HIS A 31 5.18 9.60 -26.92
N ARG A 32 4.97 10.77 -27.53
CA ARG A 32 5.31 12.07 -26.91
C ARG A 32 4.45 12.40 -25.69
N LYS A 33 3.18 12.01 -25.69
CA LYS A 33 2.29 12.18 -24.53
C LYS A 33 2.77 11.29 -23.39
N TRP A 34 2.97 9.99 -23.67
CA TRP A 34 3.46 9.03 -22.69
C TRP A 34 4.83 9.44 -22.12
N THR A 35 5.79 9.84 -22.94
CA THR A 35 7.11 10.25 -22.43
C THR A 35 7.05 11.50 -21.56
N LYS A 36 6.10 12.41 -21.79
CA LYS A 36 5.87 13.57 -20.93
C LYS A 36 5.17 13.21 -19.61
N GLU A 37 4.23 12.27 -19.63
CA GLU A 37 3.45 11.86 -18.44
C GLU A 37 4.18 10.84 -17.56
N LEU A 38 5.04 10.00 -18.15
CA LEU A 38 5.74 8.91 -17.48
C LEU A 38 6.54 9.35 -16.25
N PRO A 39 7.28 10.48 -16.25
CA PRO A 39 7.98 10.97 -15.06
C PRO A 39 7.03 11.31 -13.91
N ALA A 40 5.88 11.92 -14.20
CA ALA A 40 4.89 12.28 -13.20
C ALA A 40 4.24 11.03 -12.59
N ILE A 41 3.86 10.07 -13.42
CA ILE A 41 3.31 8.77 -12.99
C ILE A 41 4.30 8.04 -12.09
N ARG A 42 5.59 7.99 -12.48
CA ARG A 42 6.65 7.36 -11.67
C ARG A 42 6.85 8.06 -10.34
N LYS A 43 6.89 9.40 -10.35
CA LYS A 43 7.05 10.20 -9.12
C LYS A 43 5.90 9.98 -8.16
N ASP A 44 4.66 9.98 -8.67
CA ASP A 44 3.46 9.71 -7.88
C ASP A 44 3.46 8.30 -7.29
N ALA A 45 3.77 7.27 -8.10
CA ALA A 45 3.88 5.90 -7.63
C ALA A 45 4.94 5.76 -6.52
N ALA A 46 6.11 6.39 -6.68
CA ALA A 46 7.15 6.38 -5.66
C ALA A 46 6.76 7.15 -4.38
N ALA A 47 6.00 8.25 -4.51
CA ALA A 47 5.48 8.99 -3.36
C ALA A 47 4.47 8.16 -2.56
N ARG A 48 3.51 7.53 -3.25
CA ARG A 48 2.53 6.63 -2.63
C ARG A 48 3.19 5.44 -1.95
N SER A 49 4.14 4.79 -2.62
CA SER A 49 4.89 3.67 -2.04
C SER A 49 5.63 4.08 -0.76
N ARG A 50 6.36 5.21 -0.78
CA ARG A 50 7.05 5.73 0.42
C ARG A 50 6.11 6.04 1.57
N ALA A 51 4.93 6.60 1.29
CA ALA A 51 3.94 6.86 2.33
C ALA A 51 3.45 5.56 2.99
N VAL A 52 3.16 4.53 2.19
CA VAL A 52 2.73 3.21 2.70
C VAL A 52 3.83 2.53 3.49
N ILE A 53 5.04 2.42 2.92
CA ILE A 53 6.19 1.78 3.56
C ILE A 53 6.57 2.52 4.84
N GLY A 54 6.60 3.86 4.79
CA GLY A 54 6.88 4.69 5.96
C GLY A 54 5.87 4.48 7.08
N GLY A 55 4.58 4.35 6.75
CA GLY A 55 3.53 3.98 7.71
C GLY A 55 3.78 2.61 8.36
N GLN A 56 4.07 1.59 7.56
CA GLN A 56 4.34 0.23 8.04
C GLN A 56 5.58 0.14 8.92
N VAL A 57 6.68 0.81 8.52
CA VAL A 57 7.90 0.88 9.32
C VAL A 57 7.66 1.65 10.61
N GLY A 58 6.92 2.77 10.54
CA GLY A 58 6.53 3.54 11.71
C GLY A 58 5.70 2.72 12.70
N GLU A 59 4.77 1.89 12.23
CA GLU A 59 4.01 0.98 13.07
C GLU A 59 4.91 -0.03 13.80
N GLN A 60 5.91 -0.61 13.13
CA GLN A 60 6.84 -1.56 13.75
C GLN A 60 7.83 -0.92 14.73
N LEU A 61 8.27 0.30 14.44
CA LEU A 61 9.20 1.04 15.29
C LEU A 61 8.50 1.83 16.40
N ALA A 62 7.17 1.78 16.46
CA ALA A 62 6.36 2.54 17.41
C ALA A 62 6.83 2.44 18.86
N PRO A 63 7.27 1.27 19.39
CA PRO A 63 7.74 1.17 20.77
C PRO A 63 8.92 2.09 21.10
N TYR A 64 9.72 2.48 20.09
CA TYR A 64 10.90 3.32 20.28
C TYR A 64 10.62 4.81 20.12
N PHE A 65 9.38 5.21 19.82
CA PHE A 65 9.02 6.62 19.73
C PHE A 65 8.72 7.22 21.11
N PRO A 66 9.05 8.50 21.35
CA PRO A 66 8.92 9.14 22.66
C PRO A 66 7.51 9.06 23.27
N ASP A 67 6.47 9.06 22.43
CA ASP A 67 5.07 9.15 22.86
C ASP A 67 4.35 7.79 22.94
N PHE A 68 5.07 6.66 22.80
CA PHE A 68 4.45 5.33 22.84
C PHE A 68 3.88 4.97 24.22
N GLY A 69 4.43 5.57 25.29
CA GLY A 69 3.88 5.47 26.64
C GLY A 69 4.15 4.16 27.38
N HIS A 70 4.89 3.22 26.80
CA HIS A 70 5.29 1.96 27.43
C HIS A 70 6.78 1.70 27.28
N ASN A 71 7.36 0.92 28.20
CA ASN A 71 8.75 0.50 28.13
C ASN A 71 8.97 -0.43 26.92
N PRO A 72 9.83 -0.10 25.94
CA PRO A 72 10.06 -0.95 24.76
C PRO A 72 10.48 -2.39 25.09
N ASN A 73 11.15 -2.61 26.24
CA ASN A 73 11.56 -3.95 26.68
C ASN A 73 10.38 -4.86 27.04
N GLU A 74 9.23 -4.25 27.38
CA GLU A 74 8.01 -4.92 27.82
C GLU A 74 7.01 -5.15 26.68
N VAL A 75 7.33 -4.68 25.48
CA VAL A 75 6.48 -4.78 24.30
C VAL A 75 6.85 -6.01 23.46
N ARG A 76 5.85 -6.74 22.96
CA ARG A 76 6.02 -7.84 22.01
C ARG A 76 5.19 -7.59 20.77
N PHE A 77 5.85 -7.64 19.62
CA PHE A 77 5.19 -7.53 18.32
C PHE A 77 4.45 -8.82 17.98
N ILE A 78 3.22 -8.68 17.48
CA ILE A 78 2.37 -9.77 16.97
C ILE A 78 2.00 -9.53 15.50
N GLY A 79 1.55 -8.32 15.18
CA GLY A 79 1.00 -7.97 13.86
C GLY A 79 -0.51 -8.24 13.75
N LYS A 80 -1.07 -8.11 12.54
CA LYS A 80 -2.54 -8.09 12.37
C LYS A 80 -3.23 -9.35 12.95
N PRO A 81 -4.38 -9.19 13.66
CA PRO A 81 -5.20 -7.98 13.77
C PRO A 81 -4.84 -7.00 14.91
N ILE A 82 -3.77 -7.22 15.69
CA ILE A 82 -3.30 -6.32 16.76
C ILE A 82 -1.77 -6.25 16.76
N ASP A 83 -1.19 -5.08 16.51
CA ASP A 83 0.25 -4.94 16.32
C ASP A 83 1.11 -5.40 17.52
N PHE A 84 0.74 -5.08 18.75
CA PHE A 84 1.55 -5.37 19.94
C PHE A 84 0.76 -5.88 21.16
N ILE A 85 1.44 -6.64 22.00
CA ILE A 85 1.07 -6.88 23.40
C ILE A 85 2.14 -6.29 24.30
N VAL A 86 1.73 -5.49 25.29
CA VAL A 86 2.59 -4.99 26.36
C VAL A 86 2.35 -5.82 27.61
N PHE A 87 3.44 -6.32 28.19
CA PHE A 87 3.45 -7.01 29.48
C PHE A 87 3.94 -6.04 30.55
N GLU A 88 3.09 -5.11 30.95
CA GLU A 88 3.46 -3.99 31.83
C GLU A 88 4.02 -4.49 33.16
N GLY A 89 5.22 -4.06 33.54
CA GLY A 89 5.94 -4.49 34.74
C GLY A 89 6.80 -5.75 34.57
N MET A 90 6.88 -6.33 33.38
CA MET A 90 7.71 -7.51 33.09
C MET A 90 9.21 -7.29 33.39
N ASP A 91 9.71 -6.06 33.30
CA ASP A 91 11.12 -5.73 33.59
C ASP A 91 11.36 -5.50 35.11
N GLY A 92 10.30 -5.56 35.93
CA GLY A 92 10.34 -5.40 37.38
C GLY A 92 9.83 -6.63 38.15
N ASP A 93 9.03 -6.40 39.19
CA ASP A 93 8.57 -7.45 40.13
C ASP A 93 7.44 -8.35 39.59
N GLY A 94 7.16 -8.30 38.29
CA GLY A 94 6.18 -9.15 37.61
C GLY A 94 5.13 -8.37 36.81
N ILE A 95 4.39 -9.12 35.98
CA ILE A 95 3.40 -8.57 35.06
C ILE A 95 2.18 -8.07 35.84
N LYS A 96 1.88 -6.78 35.70
CA LYS A 96 0.75 -6.09 36.34
C LYS A 96 -0.46 -6.00 35.43
N GLU A 97 -0.22 -5.77 34.14
CA GLU A 97 -1.25 -5.61 33.12
C GLU A 97 -0.79 -6.17 31.78
N ILE A 98 -1.74 -6.69 31.00
CA ILE A 98 -1.52 -7.09 29.61
C ILE A 98 -2.30 -6.12 28.73
N VAL A 99 -1.61 -5.26 27.99
CA VAL A 99 -2.21 -4.22 27.14
C VAL A 99 -2.10 -4.64 25.68
N PHE A 100 -3.23 -4.61 24.97
CA PHE A 100 -3.26 -4.83 23.52
C PHE A 100 -3.19 -3.47 22.81
N VAL A 101 -2.20 -3.29 21.94
CA VAL A 101 -1.92 -2.02 21.28
C VAL A 101 -1.96 -2.20 19.77
N GLU A 102 -2.84 -1.45 19.11
CA GLU A 102 -2.84 -1.28 17.65
C GLU A 102 -2.32 0.11 17.34
N VAL A 103 -1.30 0.21 16.49
CA VAL A 103 -0.69 1.49 16.13
C VAL A 103 -1.34 2.00 14.86
N LYS A 104 -1.65 3.31 14.84
CA LYS A 104 -2.14 4.00 13.64
C LYS A 104 -1.26 5.21 13.35
N SER A 105 -0.87 5.36 12.10
CA SER A 105 -0.14 6.52 11.60
C SER A 105 -1.08 7.51 10.89
N GLY A 106 -0.85 8.82 11.11
CA GLY A 106 -1.61 9.89 10.44
C GLY A 106 -3.12 9.81 10.68
N ASN A 107 -3.90 9.80 9.59
CA ASN A 107 -5.37 9.75 9.64
C ASN A 107 -5.94 8.31 9.57
N ALA A 108 -5.09 7.30 9.78
CA ALA A 108 -5.53 5.91 9.73
C ALA A 108 -6.54 5.61 10.84
N ARG A 109 -7.61 4.89 10.49
CA ARG A 109 -8.66 4.45 11.42
C ARG A 109 -8.55 2.95 11.65
N LEU A 110 -9.13 2.48 12.75
CA LEU A 110 -9.25 1.04 12.98
C LEU A 110 -10.00 0.37 11.82
N SER A 111 -9.55 -0.81 11.40
CA SER A 111 -10.28 -1.69 10.50
C SER A 111 -11.46 -2.33 11.23
N THR A 112 -12.37 -2.98 10.50
CA THR A 112 -13.48 -3.72 11.13
C THR A 112 -12.96 -4.82 12.04
N ARG A 113 -11.96 -5.59 11.60
CA ARG A 113 -11.35 -6.65 12.41
C ARG A 113 -10.67 -6.12 13.68
N GLU A 114 -9.96 -5.00 13.59
CA GLU A 114 -9.33 -4.36 14.77
C GLU A 114 -10.38 -3.84 15.76
N ARG A 115 -11.50 -3.27 15.27
CA ARG A 115 -12.62 -2.89 16.13
C ARG A 115 -13.23 -4.10 16.84
N ASP A 116 -13.42 -5.20 16.12
CA ASP A 116 -13.98 -6.43 16.69
C ASP A 116 -13.09 -6.96 17.83
N VAL A 117 -11.76 -6.91 17.65
CA VAL A 117 -10.81 -7.28 18.72
C VAL A 117 -10.90 -6.33 19.90
N ARG A 118 -10.84 -5.01 19.67
CA ARG A 118 -10.98 -3.99 20.71
C ARG A 118 -12.26 -4.19 21.53
N ASP A 119 -13.39 -4.42 20.87
CA ASP A 119 -14.69 -4.55 21.52
C ASP A 119 -14.78 -5.86 22.31
N THR A 120 -14.24 -6.96 21.76
CA THR A 120 -14.10 -8.24 22.47
C THR A 120 -13.26 -8.09 23.75
N ILE A 121 -12.17 -7.33 23.71
CA ILE A 121 -11.33 -7.03 24.89
C ILE A 121 -12.09 -6.16 25.89
N LYS A 122 -12.77 -5.10 25.44
CA LYS A 122 -13.57 -4.21 26.31
C LYS A 122 -14.70 -4.96 27.02
N GLU A 123 -15.30 -5.93 26.34
CA GLU A 123 -16.31 -6.83 26.90
C GLU A 123 -15.71 -7.92 27.81
N LYS A 124 -14.39 -7.89 28.07
CA LYS A 124 -13.65 -8.86 28.89
C LYS A 124 -13.77 -10.30 28.39
N ARG A 125 -14.02 -10.49 27.10
CA ARG A 125 -14.06 -11.82 26.45
C ARG A 125 -12.66 -12.33 26.10
N VAL A 126 -11.76 -12.32 27.09
CA VAL A 126 -10.37 -12.78 27.00
C VAL A 126 -10.17 -13.89 28.02
N ARG A 127 -9.52 -15.00 27.62
CA ARG A 127 -9.28 -16.16 28.49
C ARG A 127 -7.85 -16.65 28.39
N TRP A 128 -7.36 -17.24 29.48
CA TRP A 128 -6.12 -18.01 29.52
C TRP A 128 -6.42 -19.49 29.22
N GLU A 129 -5.59 -20.14 28.42
CA GLU A 129 -5.71 -21.56 28.09
C GLU A 129 -4.30 -22.16 27.93
N GLU A 130 -4.04 -23.28 28.61
CA GLU A 130 -2.78 -24.03 28.47
C GLU A 130 -3.04 -25.29 27.63
N TYR A 131 -2.37 -25.40 26.49
CA TYR A 131 -2.42 -26.58 25.64
C TYR A 131 -1.05 -27.26 25.58
N ARG A 132 -0.99 -28.55 25.92
CA ARG A 132 0.25 -29.33 25.92
C ARG A 132 0.27 -30.27 24.72
N ILE A 133 1.25 -30.10 23.85
CA ILE A 133 1.56 -31.05 22.77
C ILE A 133 2.33 -32.22 23.39
N ARG A 134 1.96 -33.45 23.05
CA ARG A 134 2.70 -34.68 23.36
C ARG A 134 3.55 -35.11 22.18
#